data_AF-A0AAJ2VD38-F1
#
_entry.id   AF-A0AAJ2VD38-F1
#
_cell.length_a   1.000
_cell.length_b   1.000
_cell.length_c   1.000
_cell.angle_alpha   90.00
_cell.angle_beta   90.00
_cell.angle_gamma   90.00
#
_symmetry.space_group_name_H-M   'P 1'
#
loop_
_entity.id
_entity.type
_entity.pdbx_description
1 polymer ?
#
loop_
_entity_poly.entity_id
_entity_poly.type
_entity_poly.pdbx_seq_one_letter_code
_entity_poly.pdbx_strand_id
1 'polypeptide(L)'
;MYVPNNVPGTPAELPQFLQQELLNIQRAQNGPFPFSALQELHNEPAKLINGMVVLADGTDWNPGSGAGFYGYRGGAWRFLG
;
A
#
# COMPACT_ATOMS: atom_id res chain seq x y z
N MET A 1 -6.09 -11.66 -1.36
CA MET A 1 -4.87 -11.36 -2.15
C MET A 1 -5.12 -11.82 -3.58
N TYR A 2 -4.70 -11.05 -4.58
CA TYR A 2 -4.84 -11.46 -5.98
C TYR A 2 -3.88 -12.63 -6.27
N VAL A 3 -4.41 -13.67 -6.90
CA VAL A 3 -3.64 -14.80 -7.43
C VAL A 3 -4.03 -14.93 -8.90
N PRO A 4 -3.08 -14.88 -9.83
CA PRO A 4 -3.41 -14.90 -11.25
C PRO A 4 -3.88 -16.29 -11.70
N ASN A 5 -4.75 -16.33 -12.70
CA ASN A 5 -5.13 -17.57 -13.35
C ASN A 5 -4.03 -18.09 -14.28
N ASN A 6 -4.03 -19.39 -14.57
CA ASN A 6 -3.13 -19.97 -15.54
C ASN A 6 -3.41 -19.41 -16.94
N VAL A 7 -2.36 -18.91 -17.59
CA VAL A 7 -2.44 -18.43 -18.97
C VAL A 7 -2.73 -19.61 -19.91
N PRO A 8 -3.73 -19.50 -20.81
CA PRO A 8 -4.03 -20.57 -21.75
C PRO A 8 -2.91 -20.74 -22.78
N GLY A 9 -2.70 -21.98 -23.24
CA GLY A 9 -1.67 -22.32 -24.24
C GLY A 9 -2.07 -21.99 -25.68
N THR A 10 -3.34 -21.69 -25.93
CA THR A 10 -3.91 -21.40 -27.25
C THR A 10 -4.17 -19.90 -27.41
N PRO A 11 -3.65 -19.25 -28.47
CA PRO A 11 -3.85 -17.81 -28.66
C PRO A 11 -5.32 -17.35 -28.77
N ALA A 12 -6.21 -18.22 -29.23
CA ALA A 12 -7.63 -17.90 -29.38
C ALA A 12 -8.37 -17.70 -28.03
N GLU A 13 -7.85 -18.26 -26.94
CA GLU A 13 -8.45 -18.15 -25.60
C GLU A 13 -7.95 -16.91 -24.84
N LEU A 14 -6.90 -16.25 -25.33
CA LEU A 14 -6.30 -15.07 -24.68
C LEU A 14 -7.27 -13.90 -24.47
N PRO A 15 -8.14 -13.51 -25.43
CA PRO A 15 -9.03 -12.37 -25.21
C PRO A 15 -9.99 -12.57 -24.03
N GLN A 16 -10.56 -13.77 -23.90
CA GLN A 16 -11.45 -14.10 -22.79
C GLN A 16 -10.70 -14.21 -21.47
N PHE A 17 -9.52 -14.83 -21.48
CA PHE A 17 -8.64 -14.90 -20.32
C PHE A 17 -8.30 -13.49 -19.81
N LEU A 18 -7.86 -12.58 -20.69
CA LEU A 18 -7.52 -11.20 -20.32
C LEU A 18 -8.71 -10.45 -19.75
N GLN A 19 -9.90 -10.58 -20.34
CA GLN A 19 -11.11 -9.94 -19.81
C GLN A 19 -11.40 -10.42 -18.39
N GLN A 20 -11.39 -11.74 -18.16
CA GLN A 20 -11.63 -12.31 -16.84
C GLN A 20 -10.56 -11.86 -15.84
N GLU A 21 -9.31 -11.75 -16.28
CA GLU A 21 -8.21 -11.40 -15.41
C GLU A 21 -8.20 -9.94 -15.01
N LEU A 22 -8.54 -9.02 -15.92
CA LEU A 22 -8.74 -7.62 -15.60
C LEU A 22 -9.89 -7.42 -14.59
N LEU A 23 -10.97 -8.20 -14.70
CA LEU A 23 -12.06 -8.19 -13.71
C LEU A 23 -11.61 -8.74 -12.35
N ASN A 24 -10.74 -9.76 -12.32
CA ASN A 24 -10.17 -10.30 -11.08
C ASN A 24 -9.29 -9.27 -10.38
N ILE A 25 -8.42 -8.59 -11.15
CA ILE A 25 -7.57 -7.51 -10.65
C ILE A 25 -8.43 -6.37 -10.11
N GLN A 26 -9.45 -5.93 -10.86
CA GLN A 26 -10.37 -4.88 -10.43
C GLN A 26 -11.03 -5.23 -9.09
N ARG A 27 -11.51 -6.47 -8.93
CA ARG A 27 -12.13 -6.92 -7.67
C ARG A 27 -11.13 -6.97 -6.52
N ALA A 28 -9.91 -7.42 -6.78
CA ALA A 28 -8.87 -7.45 -5.76
C ALA A 28 -8.44 -6.04 -5.32
N GLN A 29 -8.46 -5.05 -6.21
CA GLN A 29 -8.13 -3.66 -5.89
C GLN A 29 -9.26 -2.93 -5.15
N ASN A 30 -10.52 -3.17 -5.53
CA ASN A 30 -11.68 -2.48 -4.97
C ASN A 30 -12.33 -3.23 -3.80
N GLY A 31 -11.86 -4.44 -3.48
CA GLY A 31 -12.37 -5.23 -2.37
C GLY A 31 -12.05 -4.58 -1.02
N PRO A 32 -12.91 -4.75 -0.01
CA PRO A 32 -12.62 -4.26 1.33
C PRO A 32 -11.40 -4.98 1.90
N PHE A 33 -10.40 -4.21 2.30
CA PHE A 33 -9.28 -4.72 3.09
C PHE A 33 -9.56 -4.44 4.57
N PRO A 34 -9.48 -5.45 5.45
CA PRO A 34 -9.74 -5.24 6.89
C PRO A 34 -8.69 -4.36 7.56
N PHE A 35 -7.51 -4.20 6.95
CA PHE A 35 -6.42 -3.38 7.42
C PHE A 35 -5.52 -2.94 6.25
N SER A 36 -4.72 -1.90 6.49
CA SER A 36 -3.58 -1.52 5.64
C SER A 36 -2.30 -1.78 6.41
N ALA A 37 -1.40 -2.61 5.85
CA ALA A 37 -0.08 -2.81 6.42
C ALA A 37 0.87 -1.73 5.90
N LEU A 38 1.48 -0.98 6.81
CA LEU A 38 2.55 -0.05 6.48
C LEU A 38 3.89 -0.72 6.70
N GLN A 39 4.83 -0.48 5.79
CA GLN A 39 6.23 -0.82 6.03
C GLN A 39 6.77 0.10 7.13
N GLU A 40 7.43 -0.47 8.12
CA GLU A 40 8.19 0.30 9.11
C GLU A 40 9.37 0.98 8.42
N LEU A 41 9.55 2.27 8.71
CA LEU A 41 10.60 3.09 8.14
C LEU A 41 11.62 3.42 9.21
N HIS A 42 12.90 3.35 8.83
CA HIS A 42 14.05 3.74 9.64
C HIS A 42 14.62 5.11 9.25
N ASN A 43 13.99 5.81 8.30
CA ASN A 43 14.38 7.14 7.84
C ASN A 43 13.16 7.90 7.30
N GLU A 44 13.24 9.24 7.35
CA GLU A 44 12.21 10.10 6.78
C GLU A 44 12.14 9.96 5.24
N PRO A 45 10.93 9.86 4.64
CA PRO A 45 10.77 9.91 3.20
C PRO A 45 11.36 11.18 2.57
N ALA A 46 12.15 11.03 1.51
CA ALA A 46 12.80 12.15 0.84
C ALA A 46 11.81 13.20 0.26
N LYS A 47 10.57 12.80 -0.02
CA LYS A 47 9.52 13.68 -0.52
C LYS A 47 8.29 13.60 0.38
N LEU A 48 8.05 14.67 1.12
CA LEU A 48 6.91 14.79 2.03
C LEU A 48 5.67 15.31 1.30
N ILE A 49 4.54 14.64 1.51
CA ILE A 49 3.26 14.98 0.90
C ILE A 49 2.21 15.06 2.01
N ASN A 50 1.45 16.16 2.04
CA ASN A 50 0.34 16.28 2.99
C ASN A 50 -0.64 15.11 2.84
N GLY A 51 -1.05 14.52 3.95
CA GLY A 51 -1.92 13.35 4.01
C GLY A 51 -1.18 12.00 4.03
N MET A 52 0.15 12.01 3.93
CA MET A 52 0.95 10.79 4.07
C MET A 52 0.83 10.20 5.47
N VAL A 53 0.68 8.88 5.56
CA VAL A 53 0.71 8.12 6.82
C VAL A 53 1.85 7.11 6.75
N VAL A 54 2.66 7.06 7.80
CA VAL A 54 3.86 6.21 7.91
C VAL A 54 3.89 5.50 9.26
N LEU A 55 4.65 4.42 9.33
CA LEU A 55 5.03 3.74 10.57
C LEU A 55 6.52 3.98 10.80
N ALA A 56 6.88 4.67 11.88
CA ALA A 56 8.26 4.92 12.26
C ALA A 56 8.74 3.90 13.30
N ASP A 57 10.00 3.47 13.19
CA ASP A 57 10.63 2.53 14.11
C ASP A 57 10.91 3.13 15.49
N GLY A 58 11.04 4.46 15.57
CA GLY A 58 11.26 5.19 16.82
C GLY A 58 12.70 5.14 17.34
N THR A 59 13.57 4.38 16.67
CA THR A 59 15.01 4.27 17.00
C THR A 59 15.86 5.06 16.01
N ASP A 60 16.00 4.57 14.77
CA ASP A 60 16.76 5.25 13.72
C ASP A 60 16.01 6.48 13.23
N TRP A 61 14.67 6.41 13.18
CA TRP A 61 13.81 7.53 12.83
C TRP A 61 12.70 7.74 13.86
N ASN A 62 12.74 8.92 14.49
CA ASN A 62 11.73 9.35 15.45
C ASN A 62 11.21 10.75 15.10
N PRO A 63 10.01 10.86 14.50
CA PRO A 63 9.41 12.15 14.14
C PRO A 63 8.95 13.00 15.33
N GLY A 64 8.96 12.46 16.56
CA GLY A 64 8.73 13.24 17.79
C GLY A 64 8.14 12.50 18.98
N SER A 65 7.60 11.28 18.84
CA SER A 65 6.93 10.55 19.92
C SER A 65 7.32 9.07 20.03
N GLY A 66 8.46 8.68 19.45
CA GLY A 66 8.93 7.29 19.44
C GLY A 66 8.35 6.49 18.28
N ALA A 67 8.29 5.17 18.44
CA ALA A 67 7.77 4.25 17.44
C ALA A 67 6.27 4.45 17.25
N GLY A 68 5.77 4.24 16.03
CA GLY A 68 4.33 4.20 15.76
C GLY A 68 3.89 4.99 14.54
N PHE A 69 2.59 5.26 14.46
CA PHE A 69 1.96 5.84 13.27
C PHE A 69 2.00 7.36 13.27
N TYR A 70 2.44 7.94 12.17
CA TYR A 70 2.49 9.39 11.98
C TYR A 70 1.79 9.82 10.71
N GLY A 71 1.04 10.91 10.79
CA GLY A 71 0.46 11.61 9.65
C GLY A 71 1.20 12.91 9.36
N TYR A 72 1.63 13.12 8.11
CA TYR A 72 2.21 14.39 7.68
C TYR A 72 1.10 15.37 7.29
N ARG A 73 0.91 16.44 8.08
CA ARG A 73 -0.09 17.48 7.79
C ARG A 73 0.37 18.86 8.24
N GLY A 74 0.14 19.86 7.39
CA GLY A 74 0.50 21.25 7.70
C GLY A 74 2.00 21.45 7.88
N GLY A 75 2.83 20.68 7.15
CA GLY A 75 4.28 20.80 7.20
C GLY A 75 4.94 20.11 8.40
N ALA A 76 4.22 19.26 9.13
CA ALA A 76 4.77 18.56 10.30
C ALA A 76 4.22 17.14 10.42
N TRP A 77 5.04 16.25 10.98
CA TRP A 77 4.60 14.93 11.44
C TRP A 77 3.75 15.07 12.69
N ARG A 78 2.65 14.31 12.74
CA ARG A 78 1.74 14.24 13.87
C ARG A 78 1.51 12.78 14.23
N PHE A 79 1.81 12.44 15.47
CA PHE A 79 1.52 11.12 16.00
C PHE A 79 0.01 10.85 15.97
N LEU A 80 -0.38 9.63 15.60
CA LEU A 80 -1.78 9.25 15.39
C LEU A 80 -2.35 8.30 16.46
N GLY A 81 -1.53 7.87 17.42
CA GLY A 81 -1.97 7.02 18.53
C GLY A 81 -0.83 6.25 19.17
#